data_AF-S4P143-F1
#
_entry.id   AF-S4P143-F1
#
_cell.length_a   1.000
_cell.length_b   1.000
_cell.length_c   1.000
_cell.angle_alpha   90.00
_cell.angle_beta   90.00
_cell.angle_gamma   90.00
#
_symmetry.space_group_name_H-M   'P 1'
#
loop_
_entity.id
_entity.type
_entity.pdbx_description
1 polymer ?
#
loop_
_entity_poly.entity_id
_entity_poly.type
_entity_poly.pdbx_seq_one_letter_code
_entity_poly.pdbx_strand_id
1 'polypeptide(L)'
;AALGTELRPTDAFHACVDRAWAARATHQLVGLVTYYGKHYSTFFFHSKLRVWIYFDDADVKEIGPEWSQVVEKCKRGRFQPLLLLYAAVDGTP
;
A
#
# COMPACT_ATOMS: atom_id res chain seq x y z
N ALA A 1 -16.21 1.81 -5.44
CA ALA A 1 -15.73 1.02 -4.29
C ALA A 1 -14.39 1.61 -3.85
N ALA A 2 -14.06 1.59 -2.55
CA ALA A 2 -12.72 1.97 -2.10
C ALA A 2 -11.73 0.82 -2.43
N LEU A 3 -10.51 1.16 -2.83
CA LEU A 3 -9.46 0.17 -3.05
C LEU A 3 -9.03 -0.43 -1.69
N GLY A 4 -9.06 -1.76 -1.59
CA GLY A 4 -8.71 -2.51 -0.38
C GLY A 4 -7.22 -2.84 -0.31
N THR A 5 -6.82 -3.77 0.56
CA THR A 5 -5.44 -4.28 0.62
C THR A 5 -5.12 -5.28 -0.49
N GLU A 6 -6.13 -5.69 -1.25
CA GLU A 6 -6.03 -6.52 -2.45
C GLU A 6 -6.59 -5.73 -3.64
N LEU A 7 -5.89 -5.80 -4.77
CA LEU A 7 -6.25 -5.11 -5.99
C LEU A 7 -6.17 -6.06 -7.18
N ARG A 8 -7.27 -6.18 -7.92
CA ARG A 8 -7.27 -6.78 -9.26
C ARG A 8 -7.21 -5.68 -10.31
N PRO A 9 -6.61 -5.94 -11.48
CA PRO A 9 -6.57 -4.95 -12.56
C PRO A 9 -7.96 -4.41 -12.94
N THR A 10 -8.98 -5.26 -12.91
CA THR A 10 -10.37 -4.89 -13.22
C THR A 10 -11.00 -3.95 -12.18
N ASP A 11 -10.43 -3.82 -10.98
CA ASP A 11 -10.92 -2.89 -9.96
C ASP A 11 -10.39 -1.46 -10.21
N ALA A 12 -9.29 -1.32 -10.96
CA ALA A 12 -8.64 -0.03 -11.25
C ALA A 12 -8.83 0.46 -12.69
N PHE A 13 -8.91 -0.45 -13.67
CA PHE A 13 -8.97 -0.12 -15.09
C PHE A 13 -10.33 -0.44 -15.68
N HIS A 14 -10.86 0.47 -16.50
CA HIS A 14 -12.11 0.24 -17.24
C HIS A 14 -12.01 -0.94 -18.21
N ALA A 15 -10.83 -1.17 -18.82
CA ALA A 15 -10.57 -2.29 -19.69
C ALA A 15 -9.11 -2.73 -19.62
N CYS A 16 -8.87 -4.04 -19.74
CA CYS A 16 -7.54 -4.63 -19.88
C CYS A 16 -7.43 -5.30 -21.25
N VAL A 17 -6.32 -5.06 -21.96
CA VAL A 17 -6.06 -5.69 -23.27
C VAL A 17 -5.87 -7.20 -23.10
N ASP A 18 -5.03 -7.60 -22.14
CA ASP A 18 -4.89 -9.01 -21.74
C ASP A 18 -5.95 -9.36 -20.67
N ARG A 19 -7.08 -9.88 -21.14
CA ARG A 19 -8.18 -10.32 -20.26
C ARG A 19 -7.83 -11.55 -19.43
N ALA A 20 -7.01 -12.45 -19.96
CA ALA A 20 -6.65 -13.68 -19.27
C ALA A 20 -5.72 -13.37 -18.08
N TRP A 21 -4.74 -12.49 -18.28
CA TRP A 21 -3.93 -11.94 -17.20
C TRP A 21 -4.79 -11.17 -16.20
N ALA A 22 -5.65 -10.26 -16.65
CA ALA A 22 -6.46 -9.43 -15.75
C ALA A 22 -7.41 -10.25 -14.86
N ALA A 23 -7.85 -11.42 -15.32
CA ALA A 23 -8.70 -12.34 -14.56
C ALA A 23 -7.94 -13.12 -13.47
N ARG A 24 -6.62 -13.33 -13.62
CA ARG A 24 -5.79 -14.12 -12.69
C ARG A 24 -4.88 -13.28 -11.81
N ALA A 25 -4.56 -12.06 -12.24
CA ALA A 25 -3.60 -11.21 -11.55
C ALA A 25 -4.22 -10.60 -10.29
N THR A 26 -3.55 -10.83 -9.17
CA THR A 26 -3.89 -10.25 -7.88
C THR A 26 -2.67 -9.55 -7.32
N HIS A 27 -2.86 -8.32 -6.85
CA HIS A 27 -1.80 -7.53 -6.25
C HIS A 27 -2.15 -7.23 -4.79
N GLN A 28 -1.13 -7.19 -3.94
CA GLN A 28 -1.27 -6.83 -2.54
C GLN A 28 -0.71 -5.45 -2.28
N LEU A 29 -1.36 -4.70 -1.39
CA LEU A 29 -0.87 -3.41 -0.93
C LEU A 29 0.45 -3.60 -0.19
N VAL A 30 1.50 -2.98 -0.68
CA VAL A 30 2.86 -3.06 -0.12
C VAL A 30 3.38 -1.72 0.34
N GLY A 31 2.77 -0.61 -0.09
CA GLY A 31 3.22 0.71 0.27
C GLY A 31 2.13 1.77 0.22
N LEU A 32 2.31 2.79 1.06
CA LEU A 32 1.50 4.00 1.12
C LEU A 32 2.45 5.20 1.24
N VAL A 33 2.30 6.18 0.34
CA VAL A 33 2.92 7.50 0.48
C VAL A 33 1.87 8.46 1.01
N THR A 34 2.24 9.24 2.02
CA THR A 34 1.39 10.24 2.63
C THR A 34 2.04 11.62 2.57
N TYR A 35 1.20 12.64 2.71
CA TYR A 35 1.62 14.04 2.79
C TYR A 35 0.97 14.72 3.98
N TYR A 36 1.74 15.50 4.72
CA TYR A 36 1.24 16.38 5.77
C TYR A 36 2.21 17.54 5.99
N GLY A 37 1.70 18.77 6.12
CA GLY A 37 2.51 19.90 6.53
C GLY A 37 3.72 20.23 5.62
N LYS A 38 3.61 19.99 4.30
CA LYS A 38 4.72 20.13 3.33
C LYS A 38 5.79 19.06 3.40
N HIS A 39 5.49 17.94 4.06
CA HIS A 39 6.40 16.82 4.20
C HIS A 39 5.79 15.52 3.67
N TYR A 40 6.62 14.71 3.03
CA TYR A 40 6.25 13.38 2.56
C TYR A 40 6.79 12.33 3.52
N SER A 41 5.96 11.35 3.86
CA SER A 41 6.38 10.18 4.64
C SER A 41 5.72 8.92 4.09
N THR A 42 6.30 7.76 4.40
CA THR A 42 5.87 6.50 3.78
C THR A 42 5.64 5.39 4.78
N PHE A 43 4.78 4.45 4.39
CA PHE A 43 4.55 3.20 5.10
C PHE A 43 4.80 2.06 4.12
N PHE A 44 5.65 1.11 4.46
CA PHE A 44 5.94 -0.05 3.63
C PHE A 44 5.83 -1.35 4.43
N PHE A 45 5.30 -2.38 3.79
CA PHE A 45 5.21 -3.71 4.37
C PHE A 45 6.52 -4.47 4.17
N HIS A 46 7.19 -4.82 5.26
CA HIS A 46 8.43 -5.59 5.24
C HIS A 46 8.12 -7.09 5.18
N SER A 47 8.16 -7.70 3.99
CA SER A 47 7.74 -9.09 3.75
C SER A 47 8.38 -10.14 4.67
N LYS A 48 9.70 -10.06 4.92
CA LYS A 48 10.40 -11.01 5.80
C LYS A 48 9.98 -10.91 7.27
N LEU A 49 9.80 -9.70 7.78
CA LEU A 49 9.40 -9.46 9.17
C LEU A 49 7.87 -9.52 9.35
N ARG A 50 7.12 -9.44 8.25
CA ARG A 50 5.65 -9.39 8.20
C ARG A 50 5.06 -8.25 9.03
N VAL A 51 5.71 -7.09 9.00
CA VAL A 51 5.27 -5.88 9.70
C VAL A 51 5.27 -4.67 8.78
N TRP A 52 4.37 -3.74 9.05
CA TRP A 52 4.38 -2.40 8.48
C TRP A 52 5.42 -1.55 9.19
N ILE A 53 6.20 -0.82 8.40
CA ILE A 53 7.22 0.10 8.87
C ILE A 53 6.89 1.49 8.33
N TYR A 54 6.93 2.48 9.20
CA TYR A 54 6.83 3.89 8.90
C TYR A 54 8.22 4.49 8.72
N PHE A 55 8.41 5.24 7.65
CA PHE A 55 9.65 5.92 7.30
C PHE A 55 9.38 7.42 7.18
N ASP A 56 10.17 8.19 7.92
CA ASP A 56 10.12 9.65 8.01
C ASP A 56 11.55 10.20 8.03
N ASP A 57 12.10 10.44 6.83
CA ASP A 57 13.50 10.73 6.59
C ASP A 57 14.45 9.72 7.27
N ALA A 58 15.11 10.12 8.37
CA ALA A 58 16.01 9.28 9.14
C ALA A 58 15.30 8.47 10.25
N ASP A 59 14.04 8.78 10.56
CA ASP A 59 13.26 8.09 11.58
C ASP A 59 12.51 6.89 10.97
N VAL A 60 12.78 5.71 11.51
CA VAL A 60 12.18 4.45 11.08
C VAL A 60 11.50 3.80 12.27
N LYS A 61 10.19 3.52 12.13
CA LYS A 61 9.37 2.97 13.21
C LYS A 61 8.53 1.79 12.74
N GLU A 62 8.64 0.67 13.44
CA GLU A 62 7.69 -0.43 13.28
C GLU A 62 6.29 0.02 13.74
N ILE A 63 5.27 -0.30 12.94
CA ILE A 63 3.87 -0.01 13.24
C ILE A 63 3.15 -1.26 13.76
N GLY A 64 3.45 -2.42 13.16
CA GLY A 64 2.89 -3.71 13.52
C GLY A 64 2.43 -4.52 12.30
N PRO A 65 1.92 -5.74 12.52
CA PRO A 65 1.60 -6.67 11.44
C PRO A 65 0.36 -6.30 10.63
N GLU A 66 -0.55 -5.49 11.16
CA GLU A 66 -1.86 -5.27 10.57
C GLU A 66 -2.00 -3.92 9.86
N TRP A 67 -2.68 -3.93 8.71
CA TRP A 67 -3.00 -2.70 7.96
C TRP A 67 -3.87 -1.72 8.77
N SER A 68 -4.75 -2.23 9.63
CA SER A 68 -5.58 -1.44 10.55
C SER A 68 -4.74 -0.47 11.39
N GLN A 69 -3.54 -0.88 11.82
CA GLN A 69 -2.63 -0.08 12.63
C GLN A 69 -2.02 1.07 11.82
N VAL A 70 -1.73 0.84 10.53
CA VAL A 70 -1.31 1.91 9.61
C VAL A 70 -2.44 2.92 9.44
N VAL A 71 -3.68 2.46 9.25
CA VAL A 71 -4.86 3.33 9.15
C VAL A 71 -5.05 4.15 10.42
N GLU A 72 -4.94 3.54 11.60
CA GLU A 72 -5.05 4.25 12.88
C GLU A 72 -3.95 5.31 13.05
N LYS A 73 -2.71 4.98 12.68
CA LYS A 73 -1.61 5.95 12.70
C LYS A 73 -1.85 7.10 11.72
N CYS A 74 -2.35 6.80 10.51
CA CYS A 74 -2.73 7.82 9.53
C CYS A 74 -3.77 8.79 10.10
N LYS A 75 -4.85 8.25 10.69
CA LYS A 75 -5.94 9.05 11.29
C LYS A 75 -5.45 9.90 12.46
N ARG A 76 -4.67 9.33 13.37
CA ARG A 76 -4.12 10.06 14.55
C ARG A 76 -3.14 11.15 14.13
N GLY A 77 -2.24 10.86 13.18
CA GLY A 77 -1.25 11.81 12.67
C GLY A 77 -1.80 12.80 11.64
N ARG A 78 -3.05 12.62 11.19
CA ARG A 78 -3.69 13.39 10.10
C ARG A 78 -2.90 13.32 8.79
N PHE A 79 -2.21 12.21 8.57
CA PHE A 79 -1.51 11.93 7.33
C PHE A 79 -2.53 11.81 6.18
N GLN A 80 -2.28 12.48 5.06
CA GLN A 80 -3.15 12.41 3.88
C GLN A 80 -2.57 11.39 2.90
N PRO A 81 -3.26 10.26 2.64
CA PRO A 81 -2.84 9.30 1.62
C PRO A 81 -2.78 9.95 0.24
N LEU A 82 -1.69 9.72 -0.50
CA LEU A 82 -1.48 10.28 -1.83
C LEU A 82 -1.26 9.19 -2.90
N LEU A 83 -0.48 8.17 -2.57
CA LEU A 83 -0.14 7.08 -3.50
C LEU A 83 -0.21 5.75 -2.77
N LEU A 84 -0.89 4.78 -3.38
CA LEU A 84 -0.91 3.39 -2.95
C LEU A 84 -0.08 2.55 -3.93
N LEU A 85 0.78 1.71 -3.38
CA LEU A 85 1.68 0.84 -4.13
C LEU A 85 1.22 -0.60 -3.91
N TYR A 86 0.91 -1.29 -5.01
CA TYR A 86 0.53 -2.69 -5.01
C TYR A 86 1.55 -3.51 -5.79
N ALA A 87 1.89 -4.69 -5.30
CA ALA A 87 2.82 -5.61 -5.95
C ALA A 87 2.14 -6.95 -6.25
N ALA A 88 2.53 -7.60 -7.35
CA ALA A 88 2.09 -8.95 -7.66
C ALA A 88 2.58 -9.92 -6.57
N VAL A 89 1.70 -10.84 -6.15
CA VAL A 89 1.97 -11.75 -5.01
C VAL A 89 3.15 -12.69 -5.28
N ASP A 90 3.35 -13.07 -6.53
CA ASP A 90 4.43 -13.91 -7.01
C ASP A 90 5.74 -13.14 -7.31
N GLY A 91 5.70 -11.80 -7.17
CA GLY A 91 6.86 -10.95 -7.44
C GLY A 91 7.31 -10.98 -8.90
N THR A 92 6.46 -11.44 -9.82
CA THR A 92 6.76 -11.40 -11.25
C THR A 92 6.80 -9.96 -11.74
N PRO A 93 7.83 -9.57 -12.53
CA PRO A 93 7.87 -8.27 -13.19
C PRO A 93 6.68 -8.02 -14.12
#